data_AF-A0A4Q2YV82-F1
#
_entry.id   AF-A0A4Q2YV82-F1
#
_cell.length_a   1.000
_cell.length_b   1.000
_cell.length_c   1.000
_cell.angle_alpha   90.00
_cell.angle_beta   90.00
_cell.angle_gamma   90.00
#
_symmetry.space_group_name_H-M   'P 1'
#
loop_
_entity.id
_entity.type
_entity.pdbx_description
1 polymer ?
#
loop_
_entity_poly.entity_id
_entity_poly.type
_entity_poly.pdbx_seq_one_letter_code
_entity_poly.pdbx_strand_id
1 'polypeptide(L)'
;MNPSRRLVVSIDEQILRVIDGDECIRQFPVSTATKGMGFTPDTFRTPTGQFRIATKIGDGAPSGTIFKKREPVGCWKPGDVTDGDLVLTRVIQIEGLDADNANSLE
;
A
#
# COMPACT_ATOMS: atom_id res chain seq x y z
N MET A 1 -13.84 -2.42 19.81
CA MET A 1 -12.94 -3.59 19.78
C MET A 1 -11.73 -3.19 18.95
N ASN A 2 -10.53 -3.23 19.53
CA ASN A 2 -9.33 -3.15 18.70
C ASN A 2 -9.29 -4.41 17.81
N PRO A 3 -9.06 -4.28 16.50
CA PRO A 3 -8.94 -5.46 15.65
C PRO A 3 -7.79 -6.31 16.17
N SER A 4 -8.02 -7.63 16.28
CA SER A 4 -6.99 -8.55 16.72
C SER A 4 -5.74 -8.44 15.84
N ARG A 5 -5.90 -8.16 14.54
CA ARG A 5 -4.79 -7.98 13.61
C ARG A 5 -4.76 -6.56 13.02
N ARG A 6 -3.58 -5.93 13.06
CA ARG A 6 -3.33 -4.61 12.45
C ARG A 6 -2.01 -4.59 11.69
N LEU A 7 -1.93 -3.71 10.69
CA LEU A 7 -0.69 -3.42 9.97
C LEU A 7 -0.13 -2.10 10.50
N VAL A 8 1.15 -2.10 10.84
CA VAL A 8 1.86 -0.89 11.30
C VAL A 8 3.00 -0.62 10.33
N VAL A 9 2.92 0.51 9.63
CA VAL A 9 3.95 0.94 8.68
C VAL A 9 4.81 2.01 9.35
N SER A 10 6.11 1.77 9.38
CA SER A 10 7.11 2.74 9.81
C SER A 10 7.79 3.32 8.57
N ILE A 11 7.66 4.63 8.38
CA ILE A 11 8.28 5.35 7.27
C ILE A 11 9.79 5.42 7.48
N ASP A 12 10.24 5.74 8.70
CA ASP A 12 11.67 5.88 9.00
C ASP A 12 12.43 4.56 8.86
N GLU A 13 11.81 3.46 9.27
CA GLU A 13 12.44 2.13 9.17
C GLU A 13 12.20 1.46 7.80
N GLN A 14 11.26 1.97 6.99
CA GLN A 14 10.82 1.34 5.74
C GLN A 14 10.35 -0.12 5.97
N ILE A 15 9.62 -0.34 7.07
CA ILE A 15 9.10 -1.67 7.47
C ILE A 15 7.58 -1.61 7.67
N LEU A 16 6.89 -2.62 7.14
CA LEU A 16 5.53 -2.97 7.53
C LEU A 16 5.57 -4.15 8.51
N ARG A 17 4.91 -3.98 9.66
CA ARG A 17 4.73 -5.01 10.67
C ARG A 17 3.30 -5.52 10.68
N VAL A 18 3.13 -6.83 10.77
CA VAL A 18 1.84 -7.47 11.05
C VAL A 18 1.78 -7.73 12.53
N ILE A 19 0.89 -7.03 13.22
CA ILE A 19 0.67 -7.17 14.67
C ILE A 19 -0.59 -7.99 14.90
N ASP A 20 -0.51 -9.01 15.75
CA ASP A 20 -1.65 -9.80 16.24
C ASP A 20 -1.72 -9.68 17.78
N GLY A 21 -2.76 -9.03 18.30
CA GLY A 21 -2.81 -8.54 19.68
C GLY A 21 -1.70 -7.54 19.96
N ASP A 22 -0.71 -7.98 20.76
CA ASP A 22 0.48 -7.23 21.15
C ASP A 22 1.77 -7.77 20.53
N GLU A 23 1.69 -8.85 19.74
CA GLU A 23 2.85 -9.52 19.15
C GLU A 23 3.06 -9.12 17.69
N CYS A 24 4.31 -8.85 17.31
CA CYS A 24 4.71 -8.67 15.92
C CYS A 24 4.99 -10.04 15.27
N ILE A 25 4.03 -10.58 14.54
CA ILE A 25 4.12 -11.93 13.97
C ILE A 25 4.87 -11.99 12.63
N ARG A 26 4.97 -10.88 11.88
CA ARG A 26 5.71 -10.78 10.61
C ARG A 26 6.18 -9.36 10.34
N GLN A 27 7.26 -9.25 9.55
CA GLN A 27 7.78 -7.99 9.05
C GLN A 27 8.10 -8.11 7.56
N PHE A 28 7.88 -7.02 6.83
CA PHE A 28 8.19 -6.91 5.41
C PHE A 28 8.89 -5.57 5.14
N PRO A 29 9.94 -5.54 4.31
CA PRO A 29 10.43 -4.29 3.78
C PRO A 29 9.36 -3.65 2.92
N VAL A 30 9.28 -2.33 2.97
CA VAL A 30 8.39 -1.53 2.12
C VAL A 30 9.16 -0.35 1.54
N SER A 31 8.57 0.29 0.54
CA SER A 31 9.02 1.59 0.05
C SER A 31 7.89 2.59 0.25
N THR A 32 8.18 3.68 0.95
CA THR A 32 7.27 4.81 1.12
C THR A 32 7.74 6.00 0.28
N ALA A 33 6.93 7.07 0.21
CA ALA A 33 7.22 8.17 -0.69
C ALA A 33 8.51 8.91 -0.33
N THR A 34 9.38 9.15 -1.32
CA THR A 34 10.66 9.85 -1.13
C THR A 34 10.49 11.28 -0.58
N LYS A 35 9.33 11.91 -0.80
CA LYS A 35 9.02 13.26 -0.29
C LYS A 35 8.57 13.27 1.18
N GLY A 36 8.58 12.11 1.85
CA GLY A 36 8.25 11.96 3.25
C GLY A 36 6.75 12.09 3.53
N MET A 37 6.44 12.51 4.75
CA MET A 37 5.06 12.60 5.25
C MET A 37 4.30 13.81 4.71
N GLY A 38 2.99 13.67 4.53
CA GLY A 38 2.08 14.77 4.23
C GLY A 38 0.72 14.30 3.74
N PHE A 39 -0.25 15.21 3.76
CA PHE A 39 -1.66 14.91 3.57
C PHE A 39 -2.27 15.57 2.32
N THR A 40 -1.55 16.49 1.67
CA THR A 40 -2.07 17.22 0.51
C THR A 40 -2.06 16.31 -0.73
N PRO A 41 -3.18 16.19 -1.47
CA PRO A 41 -3.24 15.44 -2.73
C PRO A 41 -2.20 15.91 -3.74
N ASP A 42 -1.79 15.01 -4.65
CA ASP A 42 -0.83 15.27 -5.73
C ASP A 42 0.57 15.75 -5.29
N THR A 43 0.87 15.72 -3.99
CA THR A 43 2.21 16.06 -3.50
C THR A 43 3.18 14.88 -3.49
N PHE A 44 2.69 13.67 -3.78
CA PHE A 44 3.45 12.42 -3.74
C PHE A 44 4.13 12.20 -2.38
N ARG A 45 3.38 12.42 -1.30
CA ARG A 45 3.78 12.19 0.09
C ARG A 45 2.99 11.04 0.69
N THR A 46 3.50 10.43 1.75
CA THR A 46 2.81 9.35 2.48
C THR A 46 2.04 9.95 3.66
N PRO A 47 0.70 9.89 3.70
CA PRO A 47 -0.05 10.33 4.87
C PRO A 47 0.15 9.34 6.03
N THR A 48 -0.01 9.82 7.27
CA THR A 48 0.06 9.01 8.49
C THR A 48 -1.29 8.97 9.21
N GLY A 49 -1.37 8.26 10.33
CA GLY A 49 -2.60 8.09 11.10
C GLY A 49 -3.25 6.72 10.92
N GLN A 50 -4.51 6.63 11.28
CA GLN A 50 -5.32 5.43 11.18
C GLN A 50 -5.95 5.30 9.80
N PHE A 51 -5.91 4.08 9.28
CA PHE A 51 -6.49 3.73 8.00
C PHE A 51 -7.24 2.42 8.11
N ARG A 52 -8.24 2.23 7.23
CA ARG A 52 -8.80 0.91 6.93
C ARG A 52 -8.54 0.54 5.49
N ILE A 53 -8.40 -0.76 5.21
CA ILE A 53 -8.39 -1.25 3.83
C ILE A 53 -9.80 -1.13 3.28
N ALA A 54 -9.98 -0.27 2.28
CA ALA A 54 -11.28 -0.05 1.63
C ALA A 54 -11.55 -1.11 0.56
N THR A 55 -10.56 -1.34 -0.31
CA THR A 55 -10.66 -2.31 -1.40
C THR A 55 -9.33 -3.02 -1.65
N LYS A 56 -9.41 -4.23 -2.18
CA LYS A 56 -8.27 -5.03 -2.62
C LYS A 56 -8.50 -5.43 -4.06
N ILE A 57 -7.56 -5.13 -4.93
CA ILE A 57 -7.70 -5.30 -6.37
C ILE A 57 -6.64 -6.28 -6.86
N GLY A 58 -7.05 -7.12 -7.81
CA GLY A 58 -6.24 -8.16 -8.41
C GLY A 58 -6.43 -9.54 -7.81
N ASP A 59 -7.42 -9.78 -6.94
CA ASP A 59 -7.65 -11.14 -6.42
C ASP A 59 -7.82 -12.17 -7.56
N GLY A 60 -7.24 -13.35 -7.39
CA GLY A 60 -7.14 -14.36 -8.44
C GLY A 60 -6.23 -14.03 -9.64
N ALA A 61 -5.72 -12.80 -9.77
CA ALA A 61 -4.84 -12.44 -10.89
C ALA A 61 -3.47 -13.16 -10.79
N PRO A 62 -2.93 -13.66 -11.92
CA PRO A 62 -1.61 -14.28 -11.97
C PRO A 62 -0.49 -13.37 -11.46
N SER A 63 0.58 -13.97 -10.94
CA SER A 63 1.81 -13.23 -10.63
C SER A 63 2.38 -12.58 -11.90
N GLY A 64 2.83 -11.33 -11.78
CA GLY A 64 3.31 -10.54 -12.91
C GLY A 64 2.22 -9.75 -13.62
N THR A 65 0.94 -9.89 -13.25
CA THR A 65 -0.14 -9.07 -13.82
C THR A 65 0.13 -7.59 -13.57
N ILE A 66 0.23 -6.80 -14.65
CA ILE A 66 0.47 -5.36 -14.60
C ILE A 66 -0.87 -4.66 -14.37
N PHE A 67 -0.96 -3.87 -13.31
CA PHE A 67 -2.11 -3.01 -13.03
C PHE A 67 -1.79 -1.55 -13.38
N LYS A 68 -2.63 -0.93 -14.22
CA LYS A 68 -2.61 0.52 -14.48
C LYS A 68 -3.99 1.10 -14.22
N LYS A 69 -4.05 2.19 -13.45
CA LYS A 69 -5.33 2.78 -13.00
C LYS A 69 -6.28 1.73 -12.40
N ARG A 70 -5.72 0.73 -11.71
CA ARG A 70 -6.42 -0.39 -11.05
C ARG A 70 -6.99 -1.46 -12.00
N GLU A 71 -6.77 -1.35 -13.30
CA GLU A 71 -7.19 -2.35 -14.30
C GLU A 71 -6.01 -3.22 -14.73
N PRO A 72 -6.22 -4.53 -14.97
CA PRO A 72 -5.19 -5.41 -15.54
C PRO A 72 -4.95 -5.03 -17.01
N VAL A 73 -3.71 -4.76 -17.37
CA VAL A 73 -3.34 -4.32 -18.74
C VAL A 73 -2.34 -5.22 -19.43
N GLY A 74 -1.89 -6.28 -18.76
CA GLY A 74 -0.92 -7.21 -19.31
C GLY A 74 -0.25 -8.03 -18.21
N CYS A 75 0.80 -8.77 -18.58
CA CYS A 75 1.59 -9.56 -17.66
C CYS A 75 3.07 -9.35 -17.97
N TRP A 76 3.84 -8.95 -16.97
CA TRP A 76 5.29 -8.84 -17.02
C TRP A 76 5.94 -10.19 -16.76
N LYS A 77 7.03 -10.47 -17.48
CA LYS A 77 7.86 -11.65 -17.31
C LYS A 77 9.32 -11.25 -17.07
N PRO A 78 10.11 -12.10 -16.37
CA PRO A 78 11.55 -11.89 -16.23
C PRO A 78 12.21 -11.70 -17.60
N GLY A 79 12.91 -10.57 -17.77
CA GLY A 79 13.58 -10.20 -19.02
C GLY A 79 12.81 -9.19 -19.88
N ASP A 80 11.54 -8.91 -19.59
CA ASP A 80 10.80 -7.86 -20.27
C ASP A 80 11.37 -6.48 -19.92
N VAL A 81 11.56 -5.63 -20.93
CA VAL A 81 11.93 -4.23 -20.75
C VAL A 81 10.75 -3.48 -20.15
N THR A 82 10.98 -2.77 -19.06
CA THR A 82 9.95 -2.00 -18.37
C THR A 82 10.26 -0.51 -18.47
N ASP A 83 9.24 0.27 -18.81
CA ASP A 83 9.29 1.72 -18.65
C ASP A 83 8.54 2.10 -17.36
N GLY A 84 9.28 2.68 -16.41
CA GLY A 84 8.77 3.09 -15.10
C GLY A 84 8.44 1.96 -14.11
N ASP A 85 7.73 2.34 -13.04
CA ASP A 85 7.35 1.43 -11.95
C ASP A 85 6.08 0.65 -12.28
N LEU A 86 6.15 -0.68 -12.12
CA LEU A 86 5.03 -1.58 -12.37
C LEU A 86 4.40 -2.06 -11.07
N VAL A 87 3.07 -2.14 -11.04
CA VAL A 87 2.33 -2.87 -10.00
C VAL A 87 2.01 -4.26 -10.51
N LEU A 88 2.67 -5.28 -9.95
CA LEU A 88 2.72 -6.64 -10.54
C LEU A 88 1.86 -7.70 -9.83
N THR A 89 1.21 -7.34 -8.72
CA THR A 89 0.49 -8.32 -7.89
C THR A 89 -0.87 -7.80 -7.48
N ARG A 90 -0.93 -6.75 -6.66
CA ARG A 90 -2.16 -6.24 -6.05
C ARG A 90 -2.12 -4.72 -5.90
N VAL A 91 -3.29 -4.10 -5.94
CA VAL A 91 -3.49 -2.72 -5.48
C VAL A 91 -4.36 -2.77 -4.23
N ILE A 92 -3.88 -2.19 -3.14
CA ILE A 92 -4.65 -2.05 -1.89
C ILE A 92 -5.00 -0.58 -1.75
N GLN A 93 -6.29 -0.25 -1.75
CA GLN A 93 -6.73 1.11 -1.45
C GLN A 93 -7.06 1.22 0.03
N ILE A 94 -6.70 2.35 0.60
CA ILE A 94 -6.86 2.65 2.02
C ILE A 94 -7.72 3.91 2.18
N GLU A 95 -8.53 3.91 3.22
CA GLU A 95 -9.35 5.05 3.62
C GLU A 95 -8.84 5.59 4.93
N GLY A 96 -8.65 6.91 4.98
CA GLY A 96 -8.27 7.61 6.20
C GLY A 96 -9.41 7.65 7.21
N LEU A 97 -9.08 7.42 8.48
CA LEU A 97 -10.03 7.45 9.60
C LEU A 97 -9.82 8.66 10.51
N ASP A 98 -8.76 9.43 10.29
CA ASP A 98 -8.45 10.66 11.02
C ASP A 98 -8.75 11.88 10.14
N ALA A 99 -9.01 13.04 10.75
CA ALA A 99 -9.38 14.25 10.00
C ALA A 99 -8.32 14.65 8.96
N ASP A 100 -7.04 14.48 9.29
CA ASP A 100 -5.93 14.89 8.41
C ASP A 100 -5.76 13.97 7.21
N ASN A 101 -6.15 12.70 7.30
CA ASN A 101 -5.95 11.70 6.24
C ASN A 101 -7.23 11.30 5.49
N ALA A 102 -8.35 11.99 5.76
CA ALA A 102 -9.68 11.69 5.23
C ALA A 102 -9.76 11.63 3.68
N ASN A 103 -8.84 12.30 2.98
CA ASN A 103 -8.75 12.33 1.52
C ASN A 103 -8.00 11.13 0.90
N SER A 104 -7.61 10.12 1.69
CA SER A 104 -6.73 9.04 1.20
C SER A 104 -7.41 8.03 0.24
N LEU A 105 -8.73 8.09 0.09
CA LEU A 105 -9.51 7.20 -0.81
C LEU A 105 -10.02 7.91 -2.08
N GLU A 106 -9.71 9.20 -2.26
CA GLU A 106 -10.19 10.02 -3.40
C GLU A 106 -9.64 9.56 -4.76
#